data_AF-A0A401ZXE2-F1
#
_entry.id   AF-A0A401ZXE2-F1
#
_cell.length_a   1.000
_cell.length_b   1.000
_cell.length_c   1.000
_cell.angle_alpha   90.00
_cell.angle_beta   90.00
_cell.angle_gamma   90.00
#
_symmetry.space_group_name_H-M   'P 1'
#
loop_
_entity.id
_entity.type
_entity.pdbx_description
1 polymer ?
#
loop_
_entity_poly.entity_id
_entity_poly.type
_entity_poly.pdbx_seq_one_letter_code
_entity_poly.pdbx_strand_id
1 'polypeptide(L)'
;MQYEVNQTRAAVLVEPGDEKGDIVRWLARQRKPVVMILPEQDTIRRPGDLLELRRISAQQQNTLNLVISSNERLRQWARRQGFNVFSSLEACSRATQRDTEPLAYTQHELIPSMKLASGSLKHRVELTKNTTARRRSGDLSAQLREQKEHERRQSRLLWFLIALLALGILGGIGFGYLMTVAEAGHVTPVVFSYLVMNA
;
A
#
# COMPACT_ATOMS: atom_id res chain seq x y z
N MET A 1 -0.69 -2.38 -14.93
CA MET A 1 0.47 -1.64 -14.37
C MET A 1 0.25 -0.14 -14.32
N GLN A 2 0.31 0.45 -13.12
CA GLN A 2 0.46 1.90 -12.94
C GLN A 2 1.90 2.23 -12.52
N TYR A 3 2.47 3.28 -13.13
CA TYR A 3 3.83 3.74 -12.85
C TYR A 3 3.78 5.15 -12.27
N GLU A 4 4.34 5.32 -11.08
CA GLU A 4 4.59 6.64 -10.52
C GLU A 4 6.10 6.86 -10.48
N VAL A 5 6.58 7.74 -11.34
CA VAL A 5 8.00 8.06 -11.44
C VAL A 5 8.26 9.35 -10.68
N ASN A 6 8.78 9.22 -9.47
CA ASN A 6 9.35 10.35 -8.75
C ASN A 6 10.80 10.56 -9.21
N GLN A 7 11.30 11.81 -9.19
CA GLN A 7 12.60 12.15 -9.79
C GLN A 7 13.77 11.31 -9.23
N THR A 8 13.67 10.86 -7.98
CA THR A 8 14.72 10.10 -7.27
C THR A 8 14.50 8.58 -7.32
N ARG A 9 13.26 8.10 -7.45
CA ARG A 9 12.91 6.66 -7.34
C ARG A 9 11.71 6.33 -8.24
N ALA A 10 11.73 5.13 -8.81
CA ALA A 10 10.58 4.61 -9.53
C ALA A 10 9.74 3.74 -8.60
N ALA A 11 8.44 4.01 -8.50
CA ALA A 11 7.49 3.13 -7.83
C ALA A 11 6.66 2.42 -8.90
N VAL A 12 6.48 1.10 -8.75
CA VAL A 12 5.61 0.31 -9.60
C VAL A 12 4.62 -0.45 -8.74
N LEU A 13 3.33 -0.27 -9.07
CA LEU A 13 2.25 -1.07 -8.54
C LEU A 13 2.00 -2.21 -9.54
N VAL A 14 2.22 -3.44 -9.08
CA VAL A 14 1.87 -4.65 -9.84
C VAL A 14 0.39 -4.92 -9.59
N GLU A 15 -0.38 -5.08 -10.67
CA GLU A 15 -1.81 -5.40 -10.61
C GLU A 15 -2.04 -6.89 -10.85
N PRO A 16 -3.09 -7.49 -10.26
CA PRO A 16 -3.45 -8.87 -10.55
C PRO A 16 -3.90 -8.98 -12.02
N GLY A 17 -3.07 -9.63 -12.84
CA GLY A 17 -3.26 -9.72 -14.29
C GLY A 17 -2.07 -9.20 -15.08
N ASP A 18 -1.18 -8.45 -14.44
CA ASP A 18 0.08 -8.04 -15.05
C ASP A 18 0.96 -9.27 -15.33
N GLU A 19 1.45 -9.37 -16.56
CA GLU A 19 2.34 -10.45 -16.97
C GLU A 19 3.75 -10.26 -16.40
N LYS A 20 4.31 -11.34 -15.87
CA LYS A 20 5.69 -11.36 -15.34
C LYS A 20 6.71 -10.83 -16.35
N GLY A 21 6.55 -11.17 -17.63
CA GLY A 21 7.47 -10.75 -18.70
C GLY A 21 7.53 -9.24 -18.85
N ASP A 22 6.41 -8.55 -18.68
CA ASP A 22 6.35 -7.09 -18.78
C ASP A 22 6.96 -6.42 -17.55
N ILE A 23 6.78 -6.99 -16.35
CA ILE A 23 7.43 -6.51 -15.12
C ILE A 23 8.95 -6.59 -15.29
N VAL A 24 9.43 -7.75 -15.75
CA VAL A 24 10.84 -8.01 -16.02
C VAL A 24 11.40 -7.05 -17.06
N ARG A 25 10.70 -6.87 -18.20
CA ARG A 25 11.12 -5.95 -19.28
C ARG A 25 11.11 -4.50 -18.81
N TRP A 26 10.17 -4.11 -17.97
CA TRP A 26 10.11 -2.78 -17.38
C TRP A 26 11.27 -2.57 -16.39
N LEU A 27 11.52 -3.53 -15.50
CA LEU A 27 12.59 -3.46 -14.51
C LEU A 27 13.98 -3.38 -15.15
N ALA A 28 14.19 -4.13 -16.24
CA ALA A 28 15.44 -4.11 -17.01
C ALA A 28 15.78 -2.75 -17.63
N ARG A 29 14.78 -1.87 -17.80
CA ARG A 29 14.98 -0.50 -18.33
C ARG A 29 15.26 0.52 -17.24
N GLN A 30 15.02 0.19 -15.98
CA GLN A 30 15.25 1.11 -14.87
C GLN A 30 16.74 1.16 -14.54
N ARG A 31 17.25 2.36 -14.25
CA ARG A 31 18.60 2.61 -13.67
C ARG A 31 18.54 3.23 -12.27
N LYS A 32 17.32 3.44 -11.77
CA LYS A 32 17.06 4.07 -10.47
C LYS A 32 16.63 2.99 -9.48
N PRO A 33 16.78 3.24 -8.17
CA PRO A 33 16.15 2.41 -7.14
C PRO A 33 14.66 2.25 -7.42
N VAL A 34 14.18 1.01 -7.33
CA VAL A 34 12.79 0.65 -7.62
C VAL A 34 12.12 0.19 -6.33
N VAL A 35 10.92 0.73 -6.07
CA VAL A 35 10.00 0.21 -5.07
C VAL A 35 8.89 -0.54 -5.82
N MET A 36 8.79 -1.84 -5.58
CA MET A 36 7.78 -2.70 -6.20
C MET A 36 6.74 -3.09 -5.16
N ILE A 37 5.47 -2.75 -5.42
CA ILE A 37 4.34 -3.06 -4.55
C ILE A 37 3.65 -4.30 -5.11
N LEU A 38 3.64 -5.34 -4.29
CA LEU A 38 3.16 -6.68 -4.60
C LEU A 38 1.76 -6.90 -3.96
N PRO A 39 0.69 -7.02 -4.76
CA PRO A 39 -0.67 -7.23 -4.26
C PRO A 39 -0.85 -8.60 -3.61
N GLU A 40 -1.98 -8.75 -2.90
CA GLU A 40 -2.33 -9.97 -2.18
C GLU A 40 -2.40 -11.24 -3.05
N GLN A 41 -2.86 -11.08 -4.30
CA GLN A 41 -3.16 -12.19 -5.22
C GLN A 41 -2.12 -12.32 -6.33
N ASP A 42 -0.86 -12.18 -5.96
CA ASP A 42 0.19 -11.83 -6.92
C ASP A 42 0.49 -12.87 -7.99
N THR A 43 0.99 -12.37 -9.14
CA THR A 43 1.53 -13.15 -10.26
C THR A 43 2.84 -13.86 -9.87
N ILE A 44 3.59 -13.26 -8.94
CA ILE A 44 4.86 -13.76 -8.40
C ILE A 44 4.56 -14.73 -7.25
N ARG A 45 4.07 -15.92 -7.59
CA ARG A 45 3.73 -16.96 -6.61
C ARG A 45 4.91 -17.82 -6.25
N ARG A 46 5.86 -17.96 -7.18
CA ARG A 46 6.95 -18.92 -7.04
C ARG A 46 8.20 -18.21 -6.56
N PRO A 47 8.95 -18.85 -5.63
CA PRO A 47 10.24 -18.32 -5.23
C PRO A 47 11.22 -18.13 -6.41
N GLY A 48 11.12 -18.95 -7.46
CA GLY A 48 11.92 -18.79 -8.68
C GLY A 48 11.73 -17.43 -9.39
N ASP A 49 10.54 -16.83 -9.29
CA ASP A 49 10.23 -15.56 -9.96
C ASP A 49 11.00 -14.39 -9.33
N LEU A 50 11.12 -14.40 -8.00
CA LEU A 50 11.90 -13.42 -7.25
C LEU A 50 13.42 -13.55 -7.51
N LEU A 51 13.93 -14.77 -7.76
CA LEU A 51 15.33 -14.96 -8.14
C LEU A 51 15.65 -14.31 -9.49
N GLU A 52 14.72 -14.39 -10.43
CA GLU A 52 14.86 -13.74 -11.73
C GLU A 52 14.87 -12.21 -11.58
N LEU A 53 13.94 -11.65 -10.79
CA LEU A 53 13.94 -10.23 -10.46
C LEU A 53 15.25 -9.79 -9.78
N ARG A 54 15.80 -10.62 -8.88
CA ARG A 54 17.10 -10.36 -8.23
C ARG A 54 18.23 -10.31 -9.24
N ARG A 55 18.25 -11.25 -10.18
CA ARG A 55 19.28 -11.33 -11.22
C ARG A 55 19.27 -10.07 -12.08
N ILE A 56 18.08 -9.62 -12.46
CA ILE A 56 17.90 -8.42 -13.28
C ILE A 56 18.26 -7.15 -12.48
N SER A 57 17.83 -7.05 -11.22
CA SER A 57 18.18 -5.89 -10.39
C SER A 57 19.69 -5.81 -10.15
N ALA A 58 20.35 -6.95 -9.95
CA ALA A 58 21.80 -7.04 -9.80
C ALA A 58 22.55 -6.64 -11.09
N GLN A 59 22.05 -7.07 -12.26
CA GLN A 59 22.63 -6.67 -13.55
C GLN A 59 22.56 -5.15 -13.79
N GLN A 60 21.48 -4.51 -13.35
CA GLN A 60 21.32 -3.06 -13.47
C GLN A 60 22.01 -2.27 -12.36
N GLN A 61 22.58 -2.94 -11.35
CA GLN A 61 23.12 -2.31 -10.13
C GLN A 61 22.07 -1.47 -9.37
N ASN A 62 20.79 -1.86 -9.46
CA ASN A 62 19.70 -1.14 -8.81
C ASN A 62 19.30 -1.83 -7.52
N THR A 63 18.98 -1.04 -6.50
CA THR A 63 18.32 -1.54 -5.30
C THR A 63 16.83 -1.76 -5.58
N LEU A 64 16.36 -2.99 -5.36
CA LEU A 64 14.96 -3.37 -5.47
C LEU A 64 14.38 -3.56 -4.08
N ASN A 65 13.47 -2.68 -3.69
CA ASN A 65 12.72 -2.73 -2.44
C ASN A 65 11.34 -3.32 -2.71
N LEU A 66 10.96 -4.35 -1.96
CA LEU A 66 9.68 -5.05 -2.12
C LEU A 66 8.72 -4.64 -1.00
N VAL A 67 7.51 -4.24 -1.37
CA VAL A 67 6.41 -3.99 -0.42
C VAL A 67 5.40 -5.10 -0.59
N ILE A 68 5.27 -5.96 0.42
CA ILE A 68 4.36 -7.12 0.42
C ILE A 68 3.48 -7.01 1.65
N SER A 69 2.18 -6.77 1.48
CA SER A 69 1.30 -6.41 2.61
C SER A 69 0.82 -7.60 3.44
N SER A 70 0.54 -8.75 2.80
CA SER A 70 -0.25 -9.82 3.40
C SER A 70 0.45 -11.19 3.47
N ASN A 71 1.42 -11.43 2.60
CA ASN A 71 2.05 -12.75 2.47
C ASN A 71 3.35 -12.84 3.27
N GLU A 72 3.24 -13.17 4.56
CA GLU A 72 4.40 -13.28 5.46
C GLU A 72 5.41 -14.35 5.00
N ARG A 73 4.94 -15.47 4.44
CA ARG A 73 5.83 -16.53 3.94
C ARG A 73 6.68 -16.02 2.79
N LEU A 74 6.07 -15.32 1.84
CA LEU A 74 6.78 -14.70 0.72
C LEU A 74 7.75 -13.63 1.21
N ARG A 75 7.35 -12.80 2.19
CA ARG A 75 8.25 -11.82 2.82
C ARG A 75 9.50 -12.46 3.42
N GLN A 76 9.32 -13.48 4.25
CA GLN A 76 10.43 -14.19 4.89
C GLN A 76 11.34 -14.82 3.84
N TRP A 77 10.77 -15.41 2.80
CA TRP A 77 11.54 -16.01 1.73
C TRP A 77 12.33 -14.95 0.94
N ALA A 78 11.69 -13.84 0.56
CA ALA A 78 12.35 -12.73 -0.13
C ALA A 78 13.50 -12.13 0.72
N ARG A 79 13.31 -11.98 2.04
CA ARG A 79 14.38 -11.57 2.96
C ARG A 79 15.56 -12.54 2.98
N ARG A 80 15.30 -13.86 2.95
CA ARG A 80 16.37 -14.87 2.84
C ARG A 80 17.15 -14.77 1.53
N GLN A 81 16.52 -14.24 0.48
CA GLN A 81 17.21 -13.91 -0.78
C GLN A 81 17.91 -12.55 -0.75
N GLY A 82 17.97 -11.87 0.39
CA GLY A 82 18.67 -10.59 0.52
C GLY A 82 17.90 -9.39 -0.03
N PHE A 83 16.58 -9.53 -0.28
CA PHE A 83 15.76 -8.37 -0.60
C PHE A 83 15.44 -7.54 0.64
N ASN A 84 15.33 -6.22 0.45
CA ASN A 84 14.70 -5.32 1.41
C ASN A 84 13.19 -5.45 1.28
N VAL A 85 12.54 -5.97 2.33
CA VAL A 85 11.11 -6.28 2.30
C VAL A 85 10.35 -5.56 3.40
N PHE A 86 9.35 -4.79 3.01
CA PHE A 86 8.50 -3.98 3.87
C PHE A 86 7.08 -4.53 3.89
N SER A 87 6.41 -4.38 5.05
CA SER A 87 5.02 -4.78 5.23
C SER A 87 4.02 -3.75 4.73
N SER A 88 4.45 -2.51 4.49
CA SER A 88 3.61 -1.44 3.97
C SER A 88 4.46 -0.39 3.26
N LEU A 89 3.81 0.45 2.45
CA LEU A 89 4.48 1.53 1.73
C LEU A 89 5.05 2.57 2.70
N GLU A 90 4.37 2.84 3.81
CA GLU A 90 4.83 3.76 4.86
C GLU A 90 6.08 3.23 5.58
N ALA A 91 6.15 1.92 5.82
CA ALA A 91 7.35 1.32 6.39
C ALA A 91 8.54 1.43 5.43
N CYS A 92 8.30 1.25 4.13
CA CYS A 92 9.30 1.47 3.10
C CYS A 92 9.76 2.93 3.09
N SER A 93 8.83 3.88 3.01
CA SER A 93 9.17 5.31 2.92
C SER A 93 9.98 5.78 4.12
N ARG A 94 9.62 5.39 5.35
CA ARG A 94 10.37 5.71 6.58
C ARG A 94 11.78 5.12 6.56
N ALA A 95 11.94 3.88 6.13
CA ALA A 95 13.25 3.25 6.04
C ALA A 95 14.13 3.96 5.01
N THR A 96 13.57 4.24 3.84
CA THR A 96 14.36 4.85 2.77
C THR A 96 14.63 6.34 2.99
N GLN A 97 13.85 7.04 3.83
CA GLN A 97 14.17 8.39 4.28
C GLN A 97 15.44 8.40 5.14
N ARG A 98 15.62 7.41 6.02
CA ARG A 98 16.82 7.30 6.86
C ARG A 98 18.08 7.06 6.05
N ASP A 99 17.99 6.27 4.98
CA ASP A 99 19.14 6.02 4.10
C ASP A 99 19.51 7.24 3.24
N THR A 100 18.62 8.23 3.13
CA THR A 100 18.84 9.44 2.32
C THR A 100 19.46 10.58 3.13
N GLU A 101 19.48 10.50 4.46
CA GLU A 101 20.38 11.38 5.21
C GLU A 101 21.81 10.89 4.96
N PRO A 102 22.65 11.66 4.23
CA PRO A 102 24.06 11.39 4.28
C PRO A 102 24.43 11.48 5.75
N LEU A 103 25.09 10.44 6.28
CA LEU A 103 25.73 10.50 7.58
C LEU A 103 26.66 11.72 7.55
N ALA A 104 26.14 12.88 7.97
CA ALA A 104 26.92 14.03 8.33
C ALA A 104 27.78 13.52 9.47
N TYR A 105 29.01 13.23 9.11
CA TYR A 105 30.05 12.65 9.92
C TYR A 105 30.04 13.36 11.28
N THR A 106 29.54 12.71 12.33
CA THR A 106 29.98 13.04 13.69
C THR A 106 31.35 12.40 13.81
N GLN A 107 32.33 13.09 13.21
CA GLN A 107 33.74 12.81 13.32
C GLN A 107 34.15 13.37 14.67
N HIS A 108 34.14 12.55 15.72
CA HIS A 108 34.88 12.72 16.98
C HIS A 108 34.32 11.71 18.01
N GLU A 109 34.87 10.50 18.06
CA GLU A 109 35.73 10.14 19.18
C GLU A 109 36.33 8.72 19.01
N LEU A 110 37.65 8.75 19.08
CA LEU A 110 38.64 7.72 19.33
C LEU A 110 38.19 6.26 19.52
N ILE A 111 38.70 5.46 18.59
CA ILE A 111 38.93 4.01 18.68
C ILE A 111 39.74 3.68 19.95
N PRO A 112 39.25 2.84 20.88
CA PRO A 112 40.12 2.08 21.76
C PRO A 112 40.55 0.83 21.00
N SER A 113 41.82 0.83 20.62
CA SER A 113 42.55 -0.32 20.11
C SER A 113 42.48 -1.46 21.14
N MET A 114 41.68 -2.49 20.89
CA MET A 114 41.73 -3.73 21.66
C MET A 114 42.42 -4.82 20.86
N LYS A 115 43.57 -5.21 21.44
CA LYS A 115 44.52 -6.22 21.00
C LYS A 115 43.87 -7.59 20.78
N LEU A 116 44.35 -8.25 19.74
CA LEU A 116 44.26 -9.69 19.53
C LEU A 116 44.72 -10.44 20.79
N ALA A 117 43.85 -11.30 21.31
CA ALA A 117 44.25 -12.40 22.19
C ALA A 117 43.75 -13.71 21.57
N SER A 118 44.68 -14.47 21.02
CA SER A 118 44.49 -15.88 20.68
C SER A 118 44.44 -16.69 21.97
N GLY A 119 43.37 -17.45 22.18
CA GLY A 119 43.26 -18.47 23.23
C GLY A 119 42.04 -19.33 22.90
N SER A 120 42.25 -20.50 22.30
CA SER A 120 42.39 -21.79 22.99
C SER A 120 41.06 -22.34 23.52
N LEU A 121 40.67 -23.45 22.89
CA LEU A 121 39.61 -24.39 23.26
C LEU A 121 39.50 -24.66 24.77
N LYS A 122 38.24 -24.82 25.21
CA LYS A 122 37.68 -25.77 26.22
C LYS A 122 36.83 -25.07 27.29
N HIS A 123 35.51 -25.18 27.17
CA HIS A 123 34.59 -25.51 28.27
C HIS A 123 33.17 -25.51 27.69
N ARG A 124 32.47 -26.66 27.68
CA ARG A 124 31.69 -27.22 28.80
C ARG A 124 30.43 -26.39 29.06
N VAL A 125 29.32 -26.93 28.54
CA VAL A 125 27.96 -26.94 29.07
C VAL A 125 27.70 -25.96 30.23
N GLU A 126 26.96 -24.89 29.94
CA GLU A 126 25.89 -24.42 30.82
C GLU A 126 24.68 -23.97 30.00
N LEU A 127 23.59 -24.70 30.22
CA LEU A 127 22.23 -24.36 29.85
C LEU A 127 21.85 -23.04 30.54
N THR A 128 22.12 -21.91 29.88
CA THR A 128 21.57 -20.62 30.28
C THR A 128 20.23 -20.43 29.60
N LYS A 129 19.16 -20.82 30.30
CA LYS A 129 17.78 -20.41 30.01
C LYS A 129 17.68 -18.91 30.27
N ASN A 130 18.03 -18.08 29.28
CA ASN A 130 17.84 -16.63 29.31
C ASN A 130 16.38 -16.29 28.93
N THR A 131 15.49 -16.53 29.89
CA THR A 131 14.11 -16.05 29.87
C THR A 131 14.09 -14.54 30.15
N THR A 132 14.35 -13.72 29.15
CA THR A 132 14.11 -12.27 29.17
C THR A 132 13.41 -11.83 27.89
N ALA A 133 12.22 -12.38 27.66
CA ALA A 133 11.30 -11.91 26.63
C ALA A 133 9.87 -11.85 27.18
N ARG A 134 9.63 -11.09 28.25
CA ARG A 134 8.28 -10.94 28.82
C ARG A 134 8.02 -9.56 29.45
N ARG A 135 8.40 -8.46 28.79
CA ARG A 135 7.95 -7.11 29.20
C ARG A 135 7.66 -6.11 28.07
N ARG A 136 7.62 -6.54 26.79
CA ARG A 136 7.32 -5.64 25.65
C ARG A 136 6.08 -6.04 24.84
N SER A 137 5.17 -6.80 25.44
CA SER A 137 3.92 -7.26 24.81
C SER A 137 2.68 -6.47 25.25
N GLY A 138 2.79 -5.57 26.23
CA GLY A 138 1.64 -4.79 26.74
C GLY A 138 1.29 -3.58 25.87
N ASP A 139 2.30 -2.87 25.34
CA ASP A 139 2.07 -1.65 24.55
C ASP A 139 1.57 -1.91 23.13
N LEU A 140 1.97 -3.04 22.52
CA LEU A 140 1.61 -3.33 21.14
C LEU A 140 0.08 -3.60 21.01
N SER A 141 -0.54 -4.16 22.03
CA SER A 141 -1.99 -4.38 22.07
C SER A 141 -2.80 -3.09 22.25
N ALA A 142 -2.22 -2.06 22.88
CA ALA A 142 -2.86 -0.76 23.00
C ALA A 142 -2.85 -0.03 21.64
N GLN A 143 -1.70 -0.02 20.95
CA GLN A 143 -1.59 0.59 19.62
C GLN A 143 -2.47 -0.10 18.56
N LEU A 144 -2.58 -1.43 18.60
CA LEU A 144 -3.48 -2.17 17.70
C LEU A 144 -4.96 -1.89 17.95
N ARG A 145 -5.35 -1.56 19.20
CA ARG A 145 -6.72 -1.16 19.53
C ARG A 145 -7.05 0.23 19.00
N GLU A 146 -6.13 1.18 19.12
CA GLU A 146 -6.32 2.54 18.59
C GLU A 146 -6.38 2.55 17.06
N GLN A 147 -5.52 1.77 16.40
CA GLN A 147 -5.52 1.68 14.94
C GLN A 147 -6.84 1.10 14.41
N LYS A 148 -7.43 0.13 15.11
CA LYS A 148 -8.70 -0.51 14.72
C LYS A 148 -9.92 0.38 14.96
N GLU A 149 -9.83 1.37 15.84
CA GLU A 149 -10.91 2.36 16.02
C GLU A 149 -10.93 3.42 14.92
N HIS A 150 -9.77 3.81 14.39
CA HIS A 150 -9.67 4.75 13.27
C HIS A 150 -10.33 4.21 11.99
N GLU A 151 -10.16 2.91 11.71
CA GLU A 151 -10.77 2.25 10.54
C GLU A 151 -12.31 2.24 10.60
N ARG A 152 -12.89 2.07 11.79
CA ARG A 152 -14.35 2.11 11.98
C ARG A 152 -14.93 3.51 11.79
N ARG A 153 -14.20 4.56 12.18
CA ARG A 153 -14.66 5.95 11.98
C ARG A 153 -14.67 6.34 10.50
N GLN A 154 -13.64 5.95 9.75
CA GLN A 154 -13.60 6.18 8.29
C GLN A 154 -14.75 5.45 7.57
N SER A 155 -15.05 4.22 7.98
CA SER A 155 -16.16 3.45 7.40
C SER A 155 -17.50 4.18 7.57
N ARG A 156 -17.76 4.79 8.75
CA ARG A 156 -19.02 5.53 9.00
C ARG A 156 -19.15 6.78 8.13
N LEU A 157 -18.07 7.54 7.95
CA LEU A 157 -18.07 8.73 7.08
C LEU A 157 -18.33 8.37 5.63
N LEU A 158 -17.73 7.27 5.14
CA LEU A 158 -17.96 6.79 3.79
C LEU A 158 -19.42 6.42 3.55
N TRP A 159 -20.05 5.69 4.48
CA TRP A 159 -21.48 5.37 4.39
C TRP A 159 -22.36 6.62 4.39
N PHE A 160 -22.00 7.64 5.19
CA PHE A 160 -22.73 8.90 5.23
C PHE A 160 -22.65 9.66 3.90
N LEU A 161 -21.46 9.67 3.27
CA LEU A 161 -21.24 10.28 1.96
C LEU A 161 -22.06 9.58 0.87
N ILE A 162 -22.06 8.25 0.87
CA ILE A 162 -22.84 7.44 -0.09
C ILE A 162 -24.34 7.70 0.09
N ALA A 163 -24.83 7.78 1.33
CA ALA A 163 -26.23 8.08 1.61
C ALA A 163 -26.65 9.46 1.09
N LEU A 164 -25.81 10.49 1.32
CA LEU A 164 -26.05 11.85 0.82
C LEU A 164 -26.07 11.90 -0.72
N LEU A 165 -25.14 11.19 -1.37
CA LEU A 165 -25.09 11.11 -2.83
C LEU A 165 -26.36 10.45 -3.40
N ALA A 166 -26.77 9.32 -2.82
CA ALA A 166 -27.97 8.62 -3.24
C ALA A 166 -29.23 9.49 -3.06
N LEU A 167 -29.33 10.20 -1.93
CA LEU A 167 -30.43 11.13 -1.65
C LEU A 167 -30.46 12.29 -2.65
N GLY A 168 -29.29 12.84 -3.01
CA GLY A 168 -29.18 13.90 -4.01
C GLY A 168 -29.62 13.45 -5.40
N ILE A 169 -29.22 12.25 -5.82
CA ILE A 169 -29.62 11.69 -7.12
C ILE A 169 -31.13 11.42 -7.15
N LEU A 170 -31.69 10.75 -6.12
CA LEU A 170 -33.13 10.51 -6.05
C LEU A 170 -33.92 11.83 -5.99
N GLY A 171 -33.44 12.80 -5.20
CA GLY A 171 -34.07 14.11 -5.07
C GLY A 171 -34.07 14.88 -6.38
N GLY A 172 -32.94 14.87 -7.11
CA GLY A 172 -32.82 15.52 -8.42
C GLY A 172 -33.76 14.90 -9.47
N ILE A 173 -33.82 13.57 -9.54
CA ILE A 173 -34.72 12.87 -10.47
C ILE A 173 -36.18 13.14 -10.10
N GLY A 174 -36.54 13.01 -8.82
CA GLY A 174 -37.91 13.25 -8.35
C GLY A 174 -38.36 14.69 -8.56
N PHE A 175 -37.47 15.66 -8.32
CA PHE A 175 -37.73 17.07 -8.58
C PHE A 175 -37.96 17.35 -10.08
N GLY A 176 -37.17 16.73 -10.96
CA GLY A 176 -37.39 16.82 -12.40
C GLY A 176 -38.77 16.33 -12.82
N TYR A 177 -39.21 15.17 -12.32
CA TYR A 177 -40.54 14.64 -12.59
C TYR A 177 -41.66 15.55 -12.09
N LEU A 178 -41.54 16.11 -10.88
CA LEU A 178 -42.51 17.06 -10.34
C LEU A 178 -42.64 18.32 -11.21
N MET A 179 -41.51 18.82 -11.72
CA MET A 179 -41.48 20.00 -12.59
C MET A 179 -42.21 19.70 -13.92
N THR A 180 -41.93 18.55 -14.54
CA THR A 180 -42.62 18.12 -15.77
C THR A 180 -44.14 17.94 -15.56
N VAL A 181 -44.57 17.39 -14.43
CA VAL A 181 -45.99 17.23 -14.12
C VAL A 181 -46.66 18.58 -13.84
N ALA A 182 -45.97 19.51 -13.18
CA ALA A 182 -46.48 20.85 -12.94
C ALA A 182 -46.69 21.64 -14.23
N GLU A 183 -45.79 21.51 -15.21
CA GLU A 183 -45.95 22.11 -16.55
C GLU A 183 -47.09 21.46 -17.33
N ALA A 184 -47.24 20.13 -17.26
CA ALA A 184 -48.32 19.40 -17.91
C ALA A 184 -49.70 19.72 -17.33
N GLY A 185 -49.79 20.07 -16.04
CA GLY A 185 -51.03 20.45 -15.36
C GLY A 185 -51.58 21.83 -15.74
N HIS A 186 -50.79 22.67 -16.43
CA HIS A 186 -51.19 24.01 -16.87
C HIS A 186 -51.71 24.07 -18.32
N VAL A 187 -51.92 22.92 -18.97
CA VAL A 187 -52.64 22.85 -20.25
C VAL A 187 -54.13 23.11 -20.02
N THR A 188 -54.45 24.40 -20.00
CA THR A 188 -55.67 25.10 -20.43
C THR A 188 -56.96 24.28 -20.58
N PRO A 189 -58.09 24.70 -19.95
CA PRO A 189 -59.40 24.25 -20.38
C PRO A 189 -59.67 24.74 -21.80
N VAL A 190 -59.47 23.88 -22.80
CA VAL A 190 -59.92 24.14 -24.17
C VAL A 190 -61.45 24.04 -24.17
N VAL A 191 -62.07 25.20 -23.97
CA VAL A 191 -63.23 25.69 -24.72
C VAL A 191 -64.23 24.61 -25.14
N PHE A 192 -65.04 24.14 -24.18
CA PHE A 192 -66.39 23.63 -24.48
C PHE A 192 -67.28 24.84 -24.86
N SER A 193 -67.23 25.31 -26.11
CA SER A 193 -68.14 26.37 -26.59
C SER A 193 -68.68 26.14 -28.01
N TYR A 194 -68.74 24.90 -28.47
CA TYR A 194 -69.28 24.56 -29.80
C TYR A 194 -70.54 23.67 -29.77
N LEU A 195 -71.40 23.78 -28.75
CA LEU A 195 -72.63 22.96 -28.71
C LEU A 195 -73.90 23.69 -28.24
N VAL A 196 -74.05 24.98 -28.52
CA VAL A 196 -75.34 25.69 -28.37
C VAL A 196 -75.53 26.68 -29.52
N MET A 197 -75.65 26.18 -30.74
CA MET A 197 -76.18 26.92 -31.90
C MET A 197 -76.75 25.92 -32.90
N ASN A 198 -77.73 25.13 -32.47
CA ASN A 198 -78.67 24.38 -33.31
C ASN A 198 -79.81 23.87 -32.42
N ALA A 199 -80.66 24.80 -31.98
CA ALA A 199 -82.01 24.54 -31.48
C ALA A 199 -82.86 25.77 -31.81
#